data_AF-A0AA37D090-F1
#
_entry.id   AF-A0AA37D090-F1
#
_cell.length_a   1.000
_cell.length_b   1.000
_cell.length_c   1.000
_cell.angle_alpha   90.00
_cell.angle_beta   90.00
_cell.angle_gamma   90.00
#
_symmetry.space_group_name_H-M   'P 1'
#
loop_
_entity.id
_entity.type
_entity.pdbx_description
1 polymer ?
#
loop_
_entity_poly.entity_id
_entity_poly.type
_entity_poly.pdbx_seq_one_letter_code
_entity_poly.pdbx_strand_id
1 'polypeptide(L)'
;MAQAAARGQLDLHYQPLVDLRDHRIAGAEALMRWRHPRLGLLPPGQFLPLAESFGLMPEIGAWVLGEACRQMHKWQGPAWQPFRLAVNVSASQVGPTFDDEVKRVLADMALPVIFRRRLHHSARFEACCAYGS
;
A
#
# COMPACT_ATOMS: atom_id res chain seq x y z
N MET A 1 10.55 -0.12 -16.33
CA MET A 1 9.94 0.06 -14.99
C MET A 1 10.87 -0.25 -13.83
N ALA A 2 11.81 -1.19 -13.94
CA ALA A 2 12.71 -1.57 -12.83
C ALA A 2 13.39 -0.38 -12.11
N GLN A 3 13.66 0.73 -12.80
CA GLN A 3 14.26 1.93 -12.20
C GLN A 3 13.25 3.03 -11.82
N ALA A 4 11.94 2.82 -12.01
CA ALA A 4 10.93 3.86 -11.77
C ALA A 4 10.87 4.27 -10.29
N ALA A 5 10.95 3.30 -9.38
CA ALA A 5 11.06 3.54 -7.93
C ALA A 5 12.32 4.36 -7.60
N ALA A 6 13.48 3.92 -8.07
CA ALA A 6 14.77 4.61 -7.84
C ALA A 6 14.82 6.02 -8.45
N ARG A 7 14.02 6.28 -9.49
CA ARG A 7 13.94 7.58 -10.17
C ARG A 7 12.80 8.47 -9.66
N GLY A 8 12.15 8.11 -8.53
CA GLY A 8 11.07 8.90 -7.95
C GLY A 8 9.84 9.04 -8.86
N GLN A 9 9.58 8.03 -9.70
CA GLN A 9 8.47 8.06 -10.67
C GLN A 9 7.23 7.34 -10.16
N LEU A 10 7.32 6.60 -9.05
CA LEU A 10 6.18 5.94 -8.44
C LEU A 10 5.65 6.79 -7.29
N ASP A 11 4.32 6.85 -7.18
CA ASP A 11 3.59 7.54 -6.12
C ASP A 11 2.44 6.69 -5.61
N LEU A 12 1.97 6.99 -4.39
CA LEU A 12 0.72 6.50 -3.85
C LEU A 12 -0.31 7.64 -3.82
N HIS A 13 -1.45 7.39 -4.46
CA HIS A 13 -2.65 8.20 -4.29
C HIS A 13 -3.59 7.50 -3.30
N TYR A 14 -4.43 8.25 -2.61
CA TYR A 14 -5.25 7.74 -1.52
C TYR A 14 -6.72 7.97 -1.80
N GLN A 15 -7.50 6.90 -1.92
CA GLN A 15 -8.94 6.97 -2.07
C GLN A 15 -9.60 6.82 -0.68
N PRO A 16 -10.35 7.82 -0.19
CA PRO A 16 -10.98 7.74 1.13
C PRO A 16 -12.00 6.60 1.23
N LEU A 17 -12.00 5.93 2.38
CA LEU A 17 -13.02 4.97 2.80
C LEU A 17 -13.90 5.65 3.85
N VAL A 18 -15.19 5.81 3.55
CA VAL A 18 -16.15 6.50 4.41
C VAL A 18 -17.00 5.49 5.18
N ASP A 19 -17.12 5.65 6.49
CA ASP A 19 -18.10 4.92 7.31
C ASP A 19 -19.48 5.51 7.05
N LEU A 20 -20.41 4.68 6.57
CA LEU A 20 -21.76 5.14 6.21
C LEU A 20 -22.65 5.43 7.42
N ARG A 21 -22.26 4.99 8.63
CA ARG A 21 -23.07 5.21 9.85
C ARG A 21 -22.93 6.64 10.38
N ASP A 22 -21.73 7.19 10.31
CA ASP A 22 -21.41 8.52 10.86
C ASP A 22 -20.76 9.48 9.85
N HIS A 23 -20.65 9.07 8.57
CA HIS A 23 -20.08 9.83 7.46
C HIS A 23 -18.63 10.27 7.67
N ARG A 24 -17.89 9.62 8.56
CA ARG A 24 -16.47 9.92 8.79
C ARG A 24 -15.56 9.12 7.86
N ILE A 25 -14.40 9.69 7.57
CA ILE A 25 -13.33 8.97 6.88
C ILE A 25 -12.73 7.97 7.88
N ALA A 26 -12.96 6.68 7.64
CA ALA A 26 -12.44 5.59 8.46
C ALA A 26 -11.08 5.06 7.98
N GLY A 27 -10.65 5.51 6.80
CA GLY A 27 -9.42 5.05 6.18
C GLY A 27 -9.24 5.53 4.76
N ALA A 28 -8.27 4.94 4.07
CA ALA A 28 -8.07 5.11 2.65
C ALA A 28 -7.52 3.82 2.02
N GLU A 29 -7.63 3.73 0.70
CA GLU A 29 -6.90 2.78 -0.11
C GLU A 29 -5.73 3.47 -0.82
N ALA A 30 -4.51 2.94 -0.64
CA ALA A 30 -3.33 3.29 -1.40
C ALA A 30 -3.41 2.68 -2.81
N LEU A 31 -3.40 3.58 -3.79
CA LEU A 31 -3.46 3.27 -5.20
C LEU A 31 -2.18 3.78 -5.86
N MET A 32 -1.37 2.85 -6.35
CA MET A 32 -0.12 3.19 -7.02
C MET A 32 -0.39 4.01 -8.29
N ARG A 33 0.48 4.97 -8.58
CA ARG A 33 0.54 5.74 -9.82
C ARG A 33 1.96 5.78 -10.33
N TRP A 34 2.11 5.80 -11.65
CA TRP A 34 3.40 5.99 -12.30
C TRP A 34 3.43 7.33 -13.03
N ARG A 35 4.27 8.25 -12.58
CA ARG A 35 4.63 9.47 -13.31
C ARG A 35 5.60 9.13 -14.44
N HIS A 36 5.07 8.65 -15.56
CA HIS A 36 5.88 8.31 -16.71
C HIS A 36 6.38 9.59 -17.42
N PRO A 37 7.69 9.70 -17.74
CA PRO A 37 8.29 10.94 -18.24
C PRO A 37 7.69 11.44 -19.57
N ARG A 38 7.10 10.55 -20.38
CA ARG A 38 6.50 10.90 -21.68
C ARG A 38 4.99 10.73 -21.75
N LEU A 39 4.42 9.88 -20.89
CA LEU A 39 3.01 9.48 -20.97
C LEU A 39 2.18 10.11 -19.85
N GLY A 40 2.81 10.89 -18.97
CA GLY A 40 2.15 11.50 -17.83
C GLY A 40 1.83 10.50 -16.74
N LEU A 41 0.77 10.77 -15.99
CA LEU A 41 0.34 9.97 -14.86
C LEU A 41 -0.44 8.74 -15.32
N LEU A 42 0.12 7.55 -15.10
CA LEU A 42 -0.48 6.28 -15.50
C LEU A 42 -1.13 5.57 -14.30
N PRO A 43 -2.36 5.02 -14.48
CA PRO A 43 -3.00 4.17 -13.50
C PRO A 43 -2.41 2.75 -13.51
N PRO A 44 -2.58 1.97 -12.43
CA PRO A 44 -1.94 0.67 -12.26
C PRO A 44 -2.30 -0.32 -13.36
N GLY A 45 -3.54 -0.31 -13.85
CA GLY A 45 -3.98 -1.21 -14.92
C GLY A 45 -3.21 -1.08 -16.24
N GLN A 46 -2.53 0.04 -16.49
CA GLN A 46 -1.75 0.25 -17.70
C GLN A 46 -0.31 -0.27 -17.61
N PHE A 47 0.20 -0.54 -16.41
CA PHE A 47 1.60 -0.93 -16.24
C PHE A 47 1.81 -2.18 -15.37
N LEU A 48 0.95 -2.45 -14.39
CA LEU A 48 1.09 -3.61 -13.51
C LEU A 48 1.13 -4.96 -14.27
N PRO A 49 0.29 -5.21 -15.30
CA PRO A 49 0.39 -6.48 -16.05
C PRO A 49 1.78 -6.67 -16.68
N LEU A 50 2.38 -5.58 -17.16
CA LEU A 50 3.71 -5.59 -17.73
C LEU A 50 4.77 -5.80 -16.63
N ALA A 51 4.64 -5.13 -15.49
CA ALA A 51 5.52 -5.33 -14.33
C ALA A 51 5.55 -6.81 -13.91
N GLU A 52 4.37 -7.44 -13.87
CA GLU A 52 4.19 -8.83 -13.49
C GLU A 52 4.82 -9.78 -14.51
N SER A 53 4.61 -9.55 -15.81
CA SER A 53 5.28 -10.33 -16.86
C SER A 53 6.81 -10.25 -16.82
N PHE A 54 7.35 -9.17 -16.24
CA PHE A 54 8.79 -8.96 -16.05
C PHE A 54 9.30 -9.38 -14.66
N GLY A 55 8.43 -9.95 -13.81
CA GLY A 55 8.82 -10.41 -12.47
C GLY A 55 9.15 -9.29 -11.48
N LEU A 56 8.68 -8.05 -11.71
CA LEU A 56 9.01 -6.88 -10.89
C LEU A 56 8.08 -6.69 -9.67
N MET A 57 7.13 -7.60 -9.45
CA MET A 57 6.16 -7.48 -8.37
C MET A 57 6.78 -7.49 -6.97
N PRO A 58 7.78 -8.34 -6.65
CA PRO A 58 8.43 -8.32 -5.35
C PRO A 58 9.02 -6.94 -4.99
N GLU A 59 9.78 -6.33 -5.90
CA GLU A 59 10.40 -5.02 -5.67
C GLU A 59 9.36 -3.90 -5.58
N ILE A 60 8.35 -3.92 -6.45
CA ILE A 60 7.25 -2.96 -6.41
C ILE A 60 6.47 -3.07 -5.10
N GLY A 61 6.15 -4.28 -4.65
CA GLY A 61 5.44 -4.50 -3.40
C GLY A 61 6.21 -4.01 -2.18
N ALA A 62 7.51 -4.31 -2.12
CA ALA A 62 8.37 -3.81 -1.05
C ALA A 62 8.39 -2.28 -1.01
N TRP A 63 8.51 -1.62 -2.18
CA TRP A 63 8.44 -0.17 -2.27
C TRP A 63 7.08 0.39 -1.82
N VAL A 64 5.98 -0.20 -2.30
CA VAL A 64 4.62 0.21 -1.95
C VAL A 64 4.37 0.09 -0.45
N LEU A 65 4.76 -1.03 0.17
CA LEU A 65 4.63 -1.24 1.61
C LEU A 65 5.46 -0.21 2.39
N GLY A 66 6.69 0.05 1.98
CA GLY A 66 7.55 1.05 2.60
C GLY A 66 6.94 2.45 2.55
N GLU A 67 6.45 2.89 1.40
CA GLU A 67 5.86 4.23 1.28
C GLU A 67 4.50 4.34 1.99
N ALA A 68 3.69 3.27 2.00
CA ALA A 68 2.45 3.23 2.76
C ALA A 68 2.72 3.37 4.27
N CYS A 69 3.75 2.70 4.79
CA CYS A 69 4.17 2.84 6.18
C CYS A 69 4.67 4.25 6.48
N ARG A 70 5.53 4.81 5.60
CA ARG A 70 6.00 6.19 5.73
C ARG A 70 4.86 7.20 5.76
N GLN A 71 3.85 7.00 4.91
CA GLN A 71 2.68 7.87 4.90
C GLN A 71 1.86 7.70 6.19
N MET A 72 1.67 6.48 6.65
CA MET A 72 0.95 6.21 7.90
C MET A 72 1.64 6.85 9.11
N HIS A 73 2.98 6.89 9.13
CA HIS A 73 3.73 7.61 10.16
C HIS A 73 3.48 9.13 10.13
N LYS A 74 3.26 9.72 8.96
CA LYS A 74 2.87 11.14 8.85
C LYS A 74 1.42 11.37 9.30
N TRP A 75 0.55 10.37 9.14
CA TRP A 75 -0.84 10.38 9.58
C TRP A 75 -1.01 9.82 10.99
N GLN A 76 -0.26 10.41 11.93
CA GLN A 76 -0.39 10.12 13.35
C GLN A 76 -1.16 11.23 14.08
N GLY A 77 -1.65 10.91 15.27
CA GLY A 77 -2.35 11.84 16.16
C GLY A 77 -3.88 11.66 16.16
N PRO A 78 -4.59 12.35 17.07
CA PRO A 78 -6.01 12.11 17.36
C PRO A 78 -6.94 12.32 16.14
N ALA A 79 -6.55 13.21 15.22
CA ALA A 79 -7.34 13.52 14.02
C ALA A 79 -7.42 12.34 13.02
N TRP A 80 -6.49 11.40 13.12
CA TRP A 80 -6.37 10.25 12.21
C TRP A 80 -6.69 8.93 12.93
N GLN A 81 -7.47 8.96 14.02
CA GLN A 81 -7.74 7.75 14.79
C GLN A 81 -9.24 7.47 14.98
N PRO A 82 -9.69 6.23 14.72
CA PRO A 82 -8.98 5.12 14.08
C PRO A 82 -8.91 5.29 12.54
N PHE A 83 -7.72 5.20 11.94
CA PHE A 83 -7.54 5.26 10.48
C PHE A 83 -6.83 4.01 9.94
N ARG A 84 -7.38 3.47 8.84
CA ARG A 84 -6.84 2.30 8.13
C ARG A 84 -6.37 2.67 6.74
N LEU A 85 -5.19 2.22 6.34
CA LEU A 85 -4.68 2.31 4.99
C LEU A 85 -4.64 0.92 4.35
N ALA A 86 -5.53 0.67 3.39
CA ALA A 86 -5.47 -0.52 2.56
C ALA A 86 -4.39 -0.38 1.48
N VAL A 87 -3.63 -1.43 1.20
CA VAL A 87 -2.65 -1.52 0.12
C VAL A 87 -2.98 -2.74 -0.73
N ASN A 88 -2.89 -2.63 -2.05
CA ASN A 88 -3.09 -3.78 -2.94
C ASN A 88 -1.78 -4.54 -3.16
N VAL A 89 -1.86 -5.86 -3.17
CA VAL A 89 -0.72 -6.76 -3.42
C VAL A 89 -1.08 -7.75 -4.52
N SER A 90 -0.14 -8.06 -5.41
CA SER A 90 -0.44 -9.05 -6.45
C SER A 90 -0.56 -10.43 -5.83
N ALA A 91 -1.45 -11.26 -6.39
CA ALA A 91 -1.59 -12.66 -5.99
C ALA A 91 -0.27 -13.43 -6.11
N SER A 92 0.58 -13.08 -7.09
CA SER A 92 1.91 -13.68 -7.27
C SER A 92 2.88 -13.44 -6.11
N GLN A 93 2.62 -12.42 -5.29
CA GLN A 93 3.43 -12.12 -4.10
C GLN A 93 2.99 -12.90 -2.87
N VAL A 94 1.79 -13.49 -2.89
CA VAL A 94 1.18 -14.11 -1.71
C VAL A 94 1.64 -15.58 -1.60
N GLY A 95 2.91 -15.75 -1.27
CA GLY A 95 3.54 -17.03 -0.97
C GLY A 95 3.63 -17.33 0.54
N PRO A 96 4.20 -18.48 0.94
CA PRO A 96 4.33 -18.89 2.33
C PRO A 96 5.07 -17.90 3.24
N THR A 97 6.01 -17.12 2.68
CA THR A 97 6.87 -16.17 3.42
C THR A 97 6.30 -14.75 3.47
N PHE A 98 5.21 -14.48 2.72
CA PHE A 98 4.70 -13.13 2.51
C PHE A 98 4.34 -12.41 3.82
N ASP A 99 3.67 -13.11 4.73
CA ASP A 99 3.26 -12.53 6.01
C ASP A 99 4.46 -12.11 6.86
N ASP A 100 5.57 -12.86 6.80
CA ASP A 100 6.79 -12.55 7.55
C ASP A 100 7.58 -11.41 6.90
N GLU A 101 7.59 -11.32 5.58
CA GLU A 101 8.15 -10.17 4.86
C GLU A 101 7.41 -8.87 5.21
N VAL A 102 6.08 -8.93 5.26
CA VAL A 102 5.24 -7.80 5.66
C VAL A 102 5.52 -7.43 7.11
N LYS A 103 5.54 -8.39 8.05
CA LYS A 103 5.86 -8.11 9.47
C LYS A 103 7.23 -7.45 9.62
N ARG A 104 8.24 -7.90 8.86
CA ARG A 104 9.59 -7.31 8.90
C ARG A 104 9.56 -5.85 8.48
N VAL A 105 8.92 -5.53 7.36
CA VAL A 105 8.78 -4.12 6.90
C VAL A 105 8.02 -3.26 7.92
N LEU A 106 7.01 -3.82 8.58
CA LEU A 106 6.25 -3.12 9.61
C LEU A 106 7.06 -2.89 10.90
N ALA A 107 7.83 -3.90 11.33
CA ALA A 107 8.68 -3.83 12.53
C ALA A 107 9.78 -2.76 12.39
N ASP A 108 10.40 -2.68 11.22
CA ASP A 108 11.45 -1.68 10.93
C ASP A 108 10.93 -0.22 11.03
N MET A 109 9.61 -0.01 10.98
CA MET A 109 8.98 1.32 11.00
C MET A 109 8.30 1.68 12.32
N ALA A 110 8.38 0.81 13.35
CA ALA A 110 7.79 1.01 14.68
C ALA A 110 6.30 1.37 14.70
N LEU A 111 5.54 0.94 13.68
CA LEU A 111 4.12 1.23 13.58
C LEU A 111 3.31 0.11 14.26
N PRO A 112 2.30 0.43 15.09
CA PRO A 112 1.42 -0.59 15.64
C PRO A 112 0.38 -0.96 14.59
N VAL A 113 0.83 -1.72 13.59
CA VAL A 113 0.05 -2.10 12.41
C VAL A 113 -0.60 -3.46 12.59
N ILE A 114 -1.93 -3.47 12.57
CA ILE A 114 -2.69 -4.71 12.52
C ILE A 114 -2.81 -5.16 11.07
N PHE A 115 -2.16 -6.28 10.75
CA PHE A 115 -2.29 -6.98 9.48
C PHE A 115 -3.66 -7.64 9.34
N ARG A 116 -4.40 -7.31 8.28
CA ARG A 116 -5.57 -8.09 7.85
C ARG A 116 -5.48 -8.39 6.36
N ARG A 117 -5.32 -9.67 6.03
CA ARG A 117 -5.45 -10.19 4.67
C ARG A 117 -6.93 -10.29 4.31
N ARG A 118 -7.37 -9.56 3.27
CA ARG A 118 -8.66 -9.82 2.60
C ARG A 118 -8.41 -10.38 1.21
N LEU A 119 -8.97 -11.55 0.93
CA LEU A 119 -8.91 -12.17 -0.39
C LEU A 119 -10.21 -11.86 -1.16
N HIS A 120 -10.10 -11.06 -2.21
CA HIS A 120 -10.97 -11.12 -3.40
C HIS A 120 -10.05 -11.34 -4.61
N HIS A 121 -10.56 -11.34 -5.86
CA HIS A 121 -9.78 -11.60 -7.09
C HIS A 121 -8.42 -10.85 -7.21
N SER A 122 -8.19 -9.80 -6.41
CA SER A 122 -6.89 -9.21 -6.06
C SER A 122 -6.64 -9.30 -4.54
N ALA A 123 -5.44 -9.71 -4.11
CA ALA A 123 -5.11 -9.74 -2.70
C ALA A 123 -4.96 -8.31 -2.14
N ARG A 124 -5.60 -8.02 -1.01
CA ARG A 124 -5.55 -6.71 -0.35
C ARG A 124 -4.96 -6.85 1.04
N PHE A 125 -4.03 -5.96 1.34
CA PHE A 125 -3.42 -5.72 2.64
C PHE A 125 -4.08 -4.52 3.30
N GLU A 126 -4.16 -4.52 4.63
CA GLU A 126 -4.56 -3.36 5.42
C GLU A 126 -3.51 -3.07 6.48
N ALA A 127 -3.00 -1.85 6.50
CA ALA A 127 -2.29 -1.28 7.63
C ALA A 127 -3.26 -0.47 8.49
N CYS A 128 -3.31 -0.73 9.79
CA CYS A 128 -4.11 0.06 10.73
C CYS A 128 -3.18 0.83 11.67
N CYS A 129 -3.42 2.11 11.92
CA CYS A 129 -2.82 2.79 13.06
C CYS A 129 -3.63 2.42 14.31
N ALA A 130 -3.11 1.56 15.19
CA ALA A 130 -3.73 1.26 16.48
C ALA A 130 -2.77 1.59 17.63
N TYR A 131 -2.91 2.73 18.29
CA TYR A 131 -2.27 2.91 19.60
C TYR A 131 -3.15 2.24 20.68
N GLY A 132 -2.49 1.59 21.63
CA GLY A 132 -3.07 0.60 22.56
C GLY A 132 -4.33 1.01 23.31
N SER A 133 -5.08 -0.02 23.69
CA SER A 133 -5.83 -0.11 24.94
C SER A 133 -5.04 -1.00 25.90
#